data_AF-A0A3D4JGI7-F1
#
_entry.id   AF-A0A3D4JGI7-F1
#
_cell.length_a   1.000
_cell.length_b   1.000
_cell.length_c   1.000
_cell.angle_alpha   90.00
_cell.angle_beta   90.00
_cell.angle_gamma   90.00
#
_symmetry.space_group_name_H-M   'P 1'
#
loop_
_entity.id
_entity.type
_entity.pdbx_description
1 polymer ?
#
loop_
_entity_poly.entity_id
_entity_poly.type
_entity_poly.pdbx_seq_one_letter_code
_entity_poly.pdbx_strand_id
1 'polypeptide(L)'
;MKELLEYREKLIARLSEATKEFCEVCESFANPFEKVDGDWNVHQIASHTRDVEHLIYSERVRKTLSEDNPHFKSFNADAWMAEHYNKDEPLNKILLDFDANITALCNTLKNIKREDWSRLSNHESAGNELTLQLWVERSLAHIEEHLKALKK
;
A
#
# COMPACT_ATOMS: atom_id res chain seq x y z
N MET A 1 11.47 -17.54 16.99
CA MET A 1 11.83 -17.67 15.55
C MET A 1 10.70 -18.22 14.69
N LYS A 2 10.03 -19.33 15.08
CA LYS A 2 8.89 -19.88 14.32
C LYS A 2 7.69 -18.92 14.26
N GLU A 3 7.31 -18.35 15.40
CA GLU A 3 6.20 -17.39 15.51
C GLU A 3 6.38 -16.15 14.62
N LEU A 4 7.60 -15.64 14.48
CA LEU A 4 7.90 -14.48 13.63
C LEU A 4 7.74 -14.79 12.13
N LEU A 5 8.01 -16.03 11.72
CA LEU A 5 7.79 -16.46 10.34
C LEU A 5 6.31 -16.62 10.06
N GLU A 6 5.59 -17.28 10.98
CA GLU A 6 4.14 -17.42 10.88
C GLU A 6 3.45 -16.04 10.82
N TYR A 7 3.97 -15.07 11.58
CA TYR A 7 3.49 -13.68 11.50
C TYR A 7 3.70 -13.09 10.10
N ARG A 8 4.91 -13.22 9.52
CA ARG A 8 5.22 -12.69 8.18
C ARG A 8 4.42 -13.37 7.08
N GLU A 9 4.19 -14.68 7.18
CA GLU A 9 3.33 -15.42 6.26
C GLU A 9 1.88 -14.92 6.33
N LYS A 10 1.35 -14.72 7.55
CA LYS A 10 0.02 -14.13 7.76
C LYS A 10 -0.06 -12.70 7.27
N LEU A 11 0.99 -11.90 7.46
CA LEU A 11 1.07 -10.52 6.99
C LEU A 11 0.98 -10.45 5.46
N ILE A 12 1.74 -11.28 4.74
CA ILE A 12 1.66 -11.35 3.27
C ILE A 12 0.28 -11.82 2.81
N ALA A 13 -0.26 -12.86 3.46
CA ALA A 13 -1.59 -13.38 3.12
C ALA A 13 -2.67 -12.30 3.31
N ARG A 14 -2.61 -11.57 4.42
CA ARG A 14 -3.57 -10.51 4.73
C ARG A 14 -3.43 -9.31 3.79
N LEU A 15 -2.22 -8.95 3.40
CA LEU A 15 -1.97 -7.90 2.40
C LEU A 15 -2.65 -8.23 1.06
N SER A 16 -2.50 -9.47 0.60
CA SER A 16 -3.15 -9.94 -0.63
C SER A 16 -4.68 -9.99 -0.49
N GLU A 17 -5.20 -10.45 0.65
CA GLU A 17 -6.64 -10.54 0.91
C GLU A 17 -7.29 -9.16 0.99
N ALA A 18 -6.73 -8.24 1.77
CA ALA A 18 -7.24 -6.88 1.93
C ALA A 18 -7.25 -6.10 0.59
N THR A 19 -6.24 -6.31 -0.26
CA THR A 19 -6.19 -5.74 -1.62
C THR A 19 -7.35 -6.23 -2.47
N LYS A 20 -7.60 -7.54 -2.46
CA LYS A 20 -8.71 -8.13 -3.21
C LYS A 20 -10.06 -7.60 -2.71
N GLU A 21 -10.26 -7.60 -1.38
CA GLU A 21 -11.47 -7.03 -0.77
C GLU A 21 -11.67 -5.56 -1.15
N PHE A 22 -10.60 -4.77 -1.18
CA PHE A 22 -10.64 -3.36 -1.58
C PHE A 22 -11.11 -3.18 -3.02
N CYS A 23 -10.53 -3.94 -3.96
CA CYS A 23 -10.96 -3.90 -5.36
C CYS A 23 -12.43 -4.31 -5.52
N GLU A 24 -12.85 -5.43 -4.89
CA GLU A 24 -14.22 -5.92 -4.96
C GLU A 24 -15.23 -4.90 -4.38
N VAL A 25 -14.89 -4.24 -3.27
CA VAL A 25 -15.73 -3.20 -2.69
C VAL A 25 -15.83 -2.01 -3.62
N CYS A 26 -14.72 -1.53 -4.20
CA CYS A 26 -14.75 -0.41 -5.16
C CYS A 26 -15.63 -0.71 -6.39
N GLU A 27 -15.54 -1.93 -6.92
CA GLU A 27 -16.34 -2.38 -8.07
C GLU A 27 -17.82 -2.56 -7.75
N SER A 28 -18.18 -2.74 -6.47
CA SER A 28 -19.57 -2.89 -6.04
C SER A 28 -20.38 -1.59 -6.07
N PHE A 29 -19.72 -0.43 -6.12
CA PHE A 29 -20.39 0.87 -6.20
C PHE A 29 -20.96 1.12 -7.60
N ALA A 30 -22.26 1.43 -7.68
CA ALA A 30 -22.93 1.75 -8.94
C ALA A 30 -22.39 3.05 -9.57
N ASN A 31 -21.97 4.02 -8.74
CA ASN A 31 -21.35 5.26 -9.19
C ASN A 31 -20.03 5.48 -8.44
N PRO A 32 -18.87 5.38 -9.12
CA PRO A 32 -17.57 5.56 -8.47
C PRO A 32 -17.28 7.01 -8.07
N PHE A 33 -18.11 7.97 -8.48
CA PHE A 33 -18.02 9.38 -8.09
C PHE A 33 -18.92 9.75 -6.90
N GLU A 34 -19.61 8.76 -6.31
CA GLU A 34 -20.34 8.94 -5.06
C GLU A 34 -19.38 9.16 -3.89
N LYS A 35 -19.68 10.13 -3.02
CA LYS A 35 -18.89 10.43 -1.82
C LYS A 35 -19.07 9.34 -0.77
N VAL A 36 -17.98 8.90 -0.18
CA VAL A 36 -17.93 7.75 0.76
C VAL A 36 -17.24 8.10 2.07
N ASP A 37 -16.20 8.95 2.04
CA ASP A 37 -15.49 9.37 3.25
C ASP A 37 -15.26 10.88 3.22
N GLY A 38 -16.09 11.61 3.99
CA GLY A 38 -16.13 13.06 3.94
C GLY A 38 -16.44 13.57 2.53
N ASP A 39 -15.46 14.24 1.92
CA ASP A 39 -15.58 14.79 0.56
C ASP A 39 -15.02 13.89 -0.54
N TRP A 40 -14.39 12.77 -0.19
CA TRP A 40 -13.75 11.87 -1.14
C TRP A 40 -14.74 10.87 -1.71
N ASN A 41 -14.67 10.66 -3.02
CA ASN A 41 -15.42 9.61 -3.70
C ASN A 41 -14.60 8.33 -3.89
N VAL A 42 -15.28 7.23 -4.27
CA VAL A 42 -14.66 5.90 -4.46
C VAL A 42 -13.50 5.96 -5.45
N HIS A 43 -13.65 6.70 -6.55
CA HIS A 43 -12.63 6.86 -7.58
C HIS A 43 -11.37 7.55 -7.06
N GLN A 44 -11.53 8.61 -6.26
CA GLN A 44 -10.43 9.31 -5.60
C GLN A 44 -9.74 8.43 -4.56
N ILE A 45 -10.51 7.70 -3.75
CA ILE A 45 -9.95 6.74 -2.79
C ILE A 45 -9.11 5.69 -3.52
N ALA A 46 -9.65 5.06 -4.58
CA ALA A 46 -8.93 4.08 -5.38
C ALA A 46 -7.63 4.66 -5.99
N SER A 47 -7.70 5.87 -6.57
CA SER A 47 -6.55 6.56 -7.15
C SER A 47 -5.46 6.82 -6.11
N HIS A 48 -5.85 7.33 -4.94
CA HIS A 48 -4.95 7.60 -3.84
C HIS A 48 -4.30 6.34 -3.29
N THR A 49 -5.10 5.29 -3.03
CA THR A 49 -4.59 4.02 -2.50
C THR A 49 -3.59 3.43 -3.47
N ARG A 50 -3.89 3.35 -4.77
CA ARG A 50 -2.94 2.89 -5.79
C ARG A 50 -1.63 3.66 -5.75
N ASP A 51 -1.70 4.99 -5.77
CA ASP A 51 -0.52 5.86 -5.87
C ASP A 51 0.36 5.75 -4.62
N VAL A 52 -0.23 5.81 -3.43
CA VAL A 52 0.51 5.67 -2.17
C VAL A 52 1.16 4.29 -2.06
N GLU A 53 0.43 3.23 -2.40
CA GLU A 53 0.99 1.87 -2.34
C GLU A 53 2.12 1.66 -3.34
N HIS A 54 2.02 2.24 -4.54
CA HIS A 54 3.05 2.11 -5.57
C HIS A 54 4.28 2.98 -5.28
N LEU A 55 4.07 4.27 -5.04
CA LEU A 55 5.13 5.29 -4.94
C LEU A 55 5.82 5.28 -3.57
N ILE A 56 5.11 4.85 -2.53
CA ILE A 56 5.59 4.94 -1.15
C ILE A 56 5.91 3.57 -0.61
N TYR A 57 4.90 2.74 -0.34
CA TYR A 57 5.15 1.54 0.44
C TYR A 57 5.91 0.48 -0.36
N SER A 58 5.47 0.18 -1.58
CA SER A 58 6.15 -0.81 -2.42
C SER A 58 7.55 -0.35 -2.82
N GLU A 59 7.72 0.95 -3.08
CA GLU A 59 9.03 1.54 -3.39
C GLU A 59 9.99 1.47 -2.19
N ARG A 60 9.51 1.80 -0.99
CA ARG A 60 10.33 1.72 0.22
C ARG A 60 10.74 0.29 0.54
N VAL A 61 9.85 -0.69 0.34
CA VAL A 61 10.20 -2.11 0.47
C VAL A 61 11.30 -2.49 -0.55
N ARG A 62 11.11 -2.16 -1.83
CA ARG A 62 12.11 -2.45 -2.88
C ARG A 62 13.47 -1.81 -2.56
N LYS A 63 13.49 -0.52 -2.24
CA LYS A 63 14.72 0.20 -1.89
C LYS A 63 15.38 -0.36 -0.64
N THR A 64 14.61 -0.71 0.39
CA THR A 64 15.17 -1.34 1.60
C THR A 64 15.80 -2.69 1.29
N LEU A 65 15.29 -3.45 0.30
CA LEU A 65 15.91 -4.69 -0.16
C LEU A 65 17.19 -4.46 -0.97
N SER A 66 17.23 -3.45 -1.85
CA SER A 66 18.32 -3.26 -2.81
C SER A 66 19.44 -2.33 -2.34
N GLU A 67 19.15 -1.42 -1.41
CA GLU A 67 20.07 -0.38 -0.95
C GLU A 67 20.48 -0.64 0.51
N ASP A 68 21.68 -0.20 0.89
CA ASP A 68 22.15 -0.26 2.26
C ASP A 68 21.60 0.94 3.07
N ASN A 69 20.75 0.65 4.05
CA ASN A 69 20.13 1.61 4.97
C ASN A 69 19.59 2.91 4.31
N PRO A 70 18.69 2.81 3.31
CA PRO A 70 18.23 3.97 2.54
C PRO A 70 17.50 5.00 3.41
N HIS A 71 17.59 6.28 3.02
CA HIS A 71 16.89 7.37 3.69
C HIS A 71 15.67 7.82 2.86
N PHE A 72 14.50 7.80 3.47
CA PHE A 72 13.22 8.16 2.85
C PHE A 72 12.70 9.51 3.31
N LYS A 73 12.15 10.27 2.36
CA LYS A 73 11.47 11.55 2.62
C LYS A 73 10.00 11.32 2.95
N SER A 74 9.37 12.27 3.64
CA SER A 74 7.92 12.30 3.82
C SER A 74 7.26 12.58 2.47
N PHE A 75 6.03 12.09 2.34
CA PHE A 75 5.22 12.28 1.16
C PHE A 75 3.92 12.95 1.57
N ASN A 76 3.57 14.03 0.87
CA ASN A 76 2.31 14.72 1.07
C ASN A 76 1.29 14.15 0.09
N ALA A 77 0.51 13.17 0.55
CA ALA A 77 -0.44 12.46 -0.31
C ALA A 77 -1.63 13.35 -0.73
N ASP A 78 -2.01 14.33 0.09
CA ASP A 78 -3.07 15.29 -0.24
C ASP A 78 -2.62 16.23 -1.36
N ALA A 79 -1.39 16.77 -1.26
CA ALA A 79 -0.82 17.60 -2.30
C ALA A 79 -0.63 16.81 -3.60
N TRP A 80 -0.17 15.56 -3.50
CA TRP A 80 -0.07 14.67 -4.66
C TRP A 80 -1.42 14.48 -5.34
N MET A 81 -2.46 14.15 -4.58
CA MET A 81 -3.82 13.98 -5.09
C MET A 81 -4.35 15.27 -5.74
N ALA A 82 -4.11 16.42 -5.13
CA ALA A 82 -4.55 17.70 -5.68
C ALA A 82 -3.92 18.02 -7.05
N GLU A 83 -2.68 17.57 -7.29
CA GLU A 83 -1.93 17.86 -8.51
C GLU A 83 -2.08 16.77 -9.59
N HIS A 84 -2.20 15.49 -9.19
CA HIS A 84 -2.07 14.35 -10.11
C HIS A 84 -3.38 13.58 -10.33
N TYR A 85 -4.44 13.88 -9.59
CA TYR A 85 -5.72 13.20 -9.75
C TYR A 85 -6.30 13.40 -11.15
N ASN A 86 -6.52 12.29 -11.86
CA ASN A 86 -7.13 12.28 -13.17
C ASN A 86 -8.55 11.68 -13.11
N LYS A 87 -9.56 12.54 -13.12
CA LYS A 87 -10.97 12.13 -13.11
C LYS A 87 -11.39 11.29 -14.32
N ASP A 88 -10.66 11.39 -15.44
CA ASP A 88 -10.99 10.70 -16.70
C ASP A 88 -10.28 9.33 -16.80
N GLU A 89 -9.46 8.96 -15.80
CA GLU A 89 -8.87 7.62 -15.72
C GLU A 89 -9.95 6.57 -15.41
N PRO A 90 -10.06 5.48 -16.18
CA PRO A 90 -11.05 4.43 -15.90
C PRO A 90 -10.78 3.74 -14.55
N LEU A 91 -11.79 3.62 -13.67
CA LEU A 91 -11.65 2.96 -12.36
C LEU A 91 -11.03 1.56 -12.46
N ASN A 92 -11.45 0.76 -13.44
CA ASN A 92 -10.91 -0.59 -13.63
C ASN A 92 -9.40 -0.58 -13.90
N LYS A 93 -8.87 0.44 -14.58
CA LYS A 93 -7.43 0.60 -14.79
C LYS A 93 -6.71 0.89 -13.46
N ILE A 94 -7.29 1.76 -12.63
CA ILE A 94 -6.77 2.10 -11.30
C ILE A 94 -6.63 0.83 -10.45
N LEU A 95 -7.70 0.04 -10.37
CA LEU A 95 -7.75 -1.17 -9.56
C LEU A 95 -6.82 -2.27 -10.09
N LEU A 96 -6.72 -2.43 -11.41
CA LEU A 96 -5.77 -3.38 -12.02
C LEU A 96 -4.31 -3.00 -11.73
N ASP A 97 -3.96 -1.72 -11.86
CA ASP A 97 -2.60 -1.24 -11.60
C ASP A 97 -2.25 -1.38 -10.10
N PHE A 98 -3.23 -1.15 -9.20
CA PHE A 98 -3.09 -1.36 -7.77
C PHE A 98 -2.87 -2.85 -7.42
N ASP A 99 -3.76 -3.74 -7.88
CA ASP A 99 -3.68 -5.18 -7.62
C ASP A 99 -2.39 -5.79 -8.16
N ALA A 100 -1.97 -5.39 -9.37
CA ALA A 100 -0.72 -5.84 -9.95
C ALA A 100 0.49 -5.43 -9.11
N ASN A 101 0.50 -4.19 -8.59
CA ASN A 101 1.57 -3.70 -7.72
C ASN A 101 1.66 -4.51 -6.41
N ILE A 102 0.54 -4.75 -5.73
CA ILE A 102 0.56 -5.52 -4.47
C ILE A 102 0.85 -7.01 -4.73
N THR A 103 0.37 -7.57 -5.83
CA THR A 103 0.69 -8.95 -6.23
C THR A 103 2.20 -9.11 -6.44
N ALA A 104 2.84 -8.17 -7.14
CA ALA A 104 4.29 -8.16 -7.33
C ALA A 104 5.06 -8.02 -6.01
N LEU A 105 4.58 -7.15 -5.10
CA LEU A 105 5.15 -6.99 -3.76
C LEU A 105 5.04 -8.29 -2.96
N CYS A 106 3.86 -8.91 -2.90
CA CYS A 106 3.63 -10.18 -2.20
C CYS A 106 4.53 -11.30 -2.75
N ASN A 107 4.69 -11.38 -4.08
CA ASN A 107 5.57 -12.35 -4.71
C ASN A 107 7.03 -12.10 -4.34
N THR A 108 7.47 -10.84 -4.26
CA THR A 108 8.81 -10.49 -3.78
C THR A 108 8.99 -10.96 -2.33
N LEU A 109 8.08 -10.58 -1.43
CA LEU A 109 8.16 -10.89 0.01
C LEU A 109 8.16 -12.39 0.33
N LYS A 110 7.51 -13.22 -0.50
CA LYS A 110 7.55 -14.69 -0.38
C LYS A 110 8.93 -15.29 -0.69
N ASN A 111 9.77 -14.57 -1.42
CA ASN A 111 11.04 -15.08 -1.95
C ASN A 111 12.30 -14.45 -1.30
N ILE A 112 12.15 -13.41 -0.46
CA ILE A 112 13.28 -12.81 0.27
C ILE A 112 13.76 -13.71 1.41
N LYS A 113 15.02 -13.53 1.84
CA LYS A 113 15.55 -14.30 2.97
C LYS A 113 14.92 -13.83 4.27
N ARG A 114 14.96 -14.69 5.30
CA ARG A 114 14.39 -14.38 6.62
C ARG A 114 15.03 -13.14 7.24
N GLU A 115 16.34 -13.00 7.09
CA GLU A 115 17.12 -11.87 7.58
C GLU A 115 16.78 -10.56 6.85
N ASP A 116 16.32 -10.62 5.60
CA ASP A 116 16.06 -9.41 4.80
C ASP A 116 14.88 -8.58 5.34
N TRP A 117 13.94 -9.23 6.02
CA TRP A 117 12.86 -8.56 6.74
C TRP A 117 13.33 -7.60 7.85
N SER A 118 14.55 -7.80 8.34
CA SER A 118 15.19 -6.98 9.37
C SER A 118 16.16 -5.96 8.78
N ARG A 119 16.26 -5.83 7.45
CA ARG A 119 17.02 -4.75 6.80
C ARG A 119 16.46 -3.40 7.24
N LEU A 120 17.37 -2.48 7.53
CA LEU A 120 17.05 -1.18 8.07
C LEU A 120 16.94 -0.13 6.98
N SER A 121 16.23 0.93 7.31
CA SER A 121 16.09 2.16 6.55
C SER A 121 15.88 3.31 7.55
N ASN A 122 15.95 4.54 7.06
CA ASN A 122 15.69 5.74 7.84
C ASN A 122 14.59 6.56 7.17
N HIS A 123 13.86 7.35 7.94
CA HIS A 123 12.85 8.27 7.43
C HIS A 123 12.99 9.62 8.12
N GLU A 124 12.94 10.71 7.35
CA GLU A 124 13.20 12.06 7.83
C GLU A 124 12.40 12.44 9.10
N SER A 125 11.15 11.98 9.20
CA SER A 125 10.24 12.28 10.31
C SER A 125 9.87 11.08 11.19
N ALA A 126 10.00 9.86 10.68
CA ALA A 126 9.58 8.65 11.40
C ALA A 126 10.74 7.99 12.16
N GLY A 127 11.95 8.54 12.04
CA GLY A 127 13.14 8.10 12.76
C GLY A 127 14.03 7.17 11.95
N ASN A 128 14.99 6.60 12.64
CA ASN A 128 16.01 5.70 12.09
C ASN A 128 15.68 4.25 12.45
N GLU A 129 16.43 3.31 11.86
CA GLU A 129 16.33 1.86 12.16
C GLU A 129 14.94 1.27 11.88
N LEU A 130 14.27 1.78 10.85
CA LEU A 130 12.97 1.29 10.39
C LEU A 130 13.17 0.02 9.55
N THR A 131 12.63 -1.10 10.03
CA THR A 131 12.78 -2.39 9.35
C THR A 131 11.94 -2.46 8.08
N LEU A 132 12.34 -3.32 7.14
CA LEU A 132 11.52 -3.67 5.98
C LEU A 132 10.11 -4.10 6.40
N GLN A 133 10.01 -4.92 7.46
CA GLN A 133 8.74 -5.40 7.98
C GLN A 133 7.77 -4.26 8.31
N LEU A 134 8.26 -3.18 8.93
CA LEU A 134 7.43 -2.02 9.26
C LEU A 134 6.78 -1.40 8.02
N TRP A 135 7.48 -1.35 6.88
CA TRP A 135 6.90 -0.80 5.65
C TRP A 135 5.79 -1.67 5.08
N VAL A 136 5.91 -3.00 5.21
CA VAL A 136 4.85 -3.95 4.83
C VAL A 136 3.65 -3.83 5.76
N GLU A 137 3.88 -3.68 7.07
CA GLU A 137 2.81 -3.46 8.06
C GLU A 137 2.06 -2.16 7.80
N ARG A 138 2.77 -1.07 7.44
CA ARG A 138 2.16 0.22 7.11
C ARG A 138 1.39 0.20 5.79
N SER A 139 1.88 -0.53 4.78
CA SER A 139 1.15 -0.82 3.54
C SER A 139 -0.20 -1.48 3.84
N LEU A 140 -0.19 -2.56 4.63
CA LEU A 140 -1.42 -3.24 5.02
C LEU A 140 -2.36 -2.30 5.80
N ALA A 141 -1.85 -1.60 6.81
CA ALA A 141 -2.66 -0.70 7.62
C ALA A 141 -3.34 0.40 6.79
N HIS A 142 -2.63 0.94 5.80
CA HIS A 142 -3.15 1.96 4.90
C HIS A 142 -4.26 1.41 3.98
N ILE A 143 -4.07 0.23 3.41
CA ILE A 143 -5.13 -0.44 2.61
C ILE A 143 -6.36 -0.72 3.47
N GLU A 144 -6.16 -1.22 4.69
CA GLU A 144 -7.26 -1.53 5.62
C GLU A 144 -8.01 -0.28 6.10
N GLU A 145 -7.32 0.85 6.26
CA GLU A 145 -7.93 2.13 6.60
C GLU A 145 -8.93 2.57 5.51
N HIS A 146 -8.51 2.57 4.25
CA HIS A 146 -9.38 2.95 3.13
C HIS A 146 -10.47 1.91 2.86
N LEU A 147 -10.16 0.62 3.00
CA LEU A 147 -11.15 -0.45 2.94
C LEU A 147 -12.26 -0.26 3.99
N LYS A 148 -11.88 0.12 5.20
CA LYS A 148 -12.83 0.43 6.28
C LYS A 148 -13.68 1.65 5.93
N ALA A 149 -13.10 2.68 5.32
CA ALA A 149 -13.83 3.87 4.88
C ALA A 149 -14.89 3.53 3.81
N LEU A 150 -14.55 2.67 2.85
CA LEU A 150 -15.47 2.24 1.78
C LEU A 150 -16.61 1.32 2.26
N LYS A 151 -16.46 0.64 3.40
CA LYS A 151 -17.46 -0.28 3.96
C LYS A 151 -18.42 0.38 4.97
N LYS A 152 -18.32 1.69 5.20
CA LYS A 152 -19.22 2.43 6.10
C LYS A 152 -20.60 2.62 5.48
#